data_AF-A0A958TP01-F1
#
_entry.id   AF-A0A958TP01-F1
#
_cell.length_a   1.000
_cell.length_b   1.000
_cell.length_c   1.000
_cell.angle_alpha   90.00
_cell.angle_beta   90.00
_cell.angle_gamma   90.00
#
_symmetry.space_group_name_H-M   'P 1'
#
loop_
_entity.id
_entity.type
_entity.pdbx_description
1 polymer ?
#
loop_
_entity_poly.entity_id
_entity_poly.type
_entity_poly.pdbx_seq_one_letter_code
_entity_poly.pdbx_strand_id
1 'polypeptide(L)'
;AAFFRICKQKDLGIASSDEYFYFFKKQYVPKVLKLSLAAVGISLLALLLCGLPIIYVSVPISFFSIIFAFNPELSTSEIIKASFDLGNKKWLITFGLTIVAAILAEIVGLLMCLIGILVTASFVYLPLYFIYKEVVGIDDENELNQIGKNDGF
;
A
#
# COMPACT_ATOMS: atom_id res chain seq x y z
N ALA A 1 3.04 -3.10 -3.84
CA ALA A 1 2.99 -1.95 -4.78
C ALA A 1 2.01 -2.17 -5.94
N ALA A 2 2.18 -3.21 -6.78
CA ALA A 2 1.28 -3.45 -7.93
C ALA A 2 -0.21 -3.60 -7.55
N PHE A 3 -0.49 -4.33 -6.46
CA PHE A 3 -1.85 -4.47 -5.89
C PHE A 3 -2.56 -3.12 -5.69
N PHE A 4 -1.87 -2.10 -5.18
CA PHE A 4 -2.46 -0.78 -4.95
C PHE A 4 -2.82 -0.04 -6.25
N ARG A 5 -2.02 -0.21 -7.31
CA ARG A 5 -2.37 0.32 -8.65
C ARG A 5 -3.62 -0.34 -9.20
N ILE A 6 -3.78 -1.66 -8.99
CA ILE A 6 -4.98 -2.39 -9.39
C ILE A 6 -6.20 -1.91 -8.61
N CYS A 7 -6.07 -1.70 -7.29
CA CYS A 7 -7.13 -1.12 -6.47
C CYS A 7 -7.55 0.25 -7.00
N LYS A 8 -6.59 1.14 -7.30
CA LYS A 8 -6.86 2.45 -7.93
C LYS A 8 -7.61 2.30 -9.25
N GLN A 9 -7.15 1.44 -10.17
CA GLN A 9 -7.81 1.25 -11.47
C GLN A 9 -9.25 0.76 -11.32
N LYS A 10 -9.49 -0.21 -10.42
CA LYS A 10 -10.82 -0.76 -10.16
C LYS A 10 -11.76 0.25 -9.49
N ASP A 11 -11.26 0.99 -8.52
CA ASP A 11 -12.00 2.04 -7.83
C ASP A 11 -12.37 3.20 -8.77
N LEU A 12 -11.48 3.56 -9.71
CA LEU A 12 -11.71 4.61 -10.71
C LEU A 12 -12.46 4.14 -11.98
N GLY A 13 -12.81 2.86 -12.09
CA GLY A 13 -13.47 2.31 -13.28
C GLY A 13 -12.62 2.36 -14.57
N ILE A 14 -11.30 2.55 -14.46
CA ILE A 14 -10.38 2.62 -15.59
C ILE A 14 -10.13 1.19 -16.10
N ALA A 15 -10.24 0.98 -17.41
CA ALA A 15 -9.93 -0.30 -18.03
C ALA A 15 -8.49 -0.74 -17.67
N SER A 16 -8.34 -1.93 -17.08
CA SER A 16 -7.04 -2.45 -16.67
C SER A 16 -6.15 -2.65 -17.90
N SER A 17 -5.12 -1.81 -18.05
CA SER A 17 -3.92 -2.23 -18.76
C SER A 17 -3.17 -3.17 -17.82
N ASP A 18 -2.97 -4.42 -18.23
CA ASP A 18 -2.34 -5.52 -17.45
C ASP A 18 -0.87 -5.26 -17.10
N GLU A 19 -0.57 -4.18 -16.38
CA GLU A 19 0.78 -3.84 -15.93
C GLU A 19 1.06 -4.42 -14.54
N TYR A 20 0.72 -5.69 -14.32
CA TYR A 20 1.15 -6.44 -13.12
C TYR A 20 2.67 -6.34 -12.91
N PHE A 21 3.41 -6.19 -14.01
CA PHE A 21 4.86 -6.06 -14.04
C PHE A 21 5.40 -4.62 -14.02
N TYR A 22 4.56 -3.60 -13.77
CA TYR A 22 4.97 -2.19 -13.80
C TYR A 22 6.27 -1.91 -12.99
N PHE A 23 6.36 -2.46 -11.79
CA PHE A 23 7.50 -2.25 -10.89
C PHE A 23 8.70 -3.19 -11.14
N PHE A 24 8.56 -4.16 -12.05
CA PHE A 24 9.69 -4.97 -12.54
C PHE A 24 10.49 -4.27 -13.65
N LYS A 25 10.04 -3.10 -14.14
CA LYS A 25 10.82 -2.25 -15.05
C LYS A 25 12.15 -1.88 -14.36
N LYS A 26 13.27 -2.01 -15.10
CA LYS A 26 14.66 -1.86 -14.61
C LYS A 26 14.90 -0.60 -13.76
N GLN A 27 14.19 0.49 -14.06
CA GLN A 27 14.26 1.77 -13.34
C GLN A 27 13.76 1.74 -11.89
N TYR A 28 12.84 0.82 -11.55
CA TYR A 28 12.20 0.77 -10.23
C TYR A 28 12.80 -0.28 -9.29
N VAL A 29 13.42 -1.33 -9.84
CA VAL A 29 14.03 -2.42 -9.07
C VAL A 29 15.02 -1.91 -8.00
N PRO A 30 15.95 -0.98 -8.28
CA PRO A 30 16.86 -0.47 -7.25
C PRO A 30 16.13 0.26 -6.11
N LYS A 31 15.03 0.96 -6.42
CA LYS A 31 14.25 1.71 -5.41
C LYS A 31 13.48 0.74 -4.51
N VAL A 32 12.88 -0.29 -5.08
CA VAL A 32 12.22 -1.37 -4.32
C VAL A 32 13.23 -2.07 -3.40
N LEU A 33 14.41 -2.42 -3.92
CA LEU A 33 15.46 -3.05 -3.10
C LEU A 33 15.90 -2.17 -1.93
N LYS A 34 16.11 -0.87 -2.16
CA LYS A 34 16.46 0.08 -1.09
C LYS A 34 15.35 0.20 -0.04
N LEU A 35 14.09 0.27 -0.45
CA LEU A 35 12.94 0.32 0.47
C LEU A 35 12.83 -0.96 1.30
N SER A 36 13.00 -2.13 0.68
CA SER A 36 13.00 -3.41 1.39
C SER A 36 14.14 -3.49 2.39
N LEU A 37 15.36 -3.06 2.00
CA LEU A 37 16.50 -3.04 2.90
C LEU A 37 16.29 -2.08 4.08
N ALA A 38 15.69 -0.91 3.84
CA ALA A 38 15.32 0.02 4.89
C ALA A 38 14.28 -0.59 5.85
N ALA A 39 13.23 -1.23 5.34
CA ALA A 39 12.22 -1.89 6.15
C ALA A 39 12.83 -3.00 7.04
N VAL A 40 13.72 -3.82 6.47
CA VAL A 40 14.45 -4.85 7.22
C VAL A 40 15.36 -4.22 8.27
N GLY A 41 16.11 -3.18 7.93
CA GLY A 41 16.99 -2.48 8.87
C GLY A 41 16.24 -1.87 10.04
N ILE A 42 15.13 -1.17 9.79
CA ILE A 42 14.26 -0.59 10.83
C ILE A 42 13.69 -1.69 11.71
N SER A 43 13.21 -2.79 11.11
CA SER A 43 12.65 -3.92 11.84
C SER A 43 13.71 -4.60 12.73
N LEU A 44 14.92 -4.79 12.22
CA LEU A 44 16.02 -5.38 12.99
C LEU A 44 16.45 -4.48 14.16
N LEU A 45 16.56 -3.18 13.93
CA LEU A 45 16.84 -2.21 15.00
C LEU A 45 15.75 -2.24 16.07
N ALA A 46 14.48 -2.26 15.68
CA ALA A 46 13.35 -2.37 16.61
C ALA A 46 13.40 -3.68 17.42
N LEU A 47 13.80 -4.79 16.81
CA LEU A 47 13.99 -6.07 17.51
C LEU A 47 15.14 -6.00 18.53
N LEU A 48 16.26 -5.37 18.17
CA LEU A 48 17.40 -5.18 19.08
C LEU A 48 17.06 -4.29 20.28
N LEU A 49 16.14 -3.33 20.13
CA LEU A 49 15.60 -2.49 21.20
C LEU A 49 14.53 -3.22 22.06
N CYS A 50 14.76 -4.50 22.36
CA CYS A 50 13.88 -5.36 23.18
C CYS A 50 12.55 -5.76 22.52
N GLY A 51 12.43 -5.68 21.18
CA GLY A 51 11.27 -6.17 20.43
C GLY A 51 10.01 -5.31 20.53
N LEU A 52 9.73 -4.67 21.67
CA LEU A 52 8.56 -3.80 21.86
C LEU A 52 8.33 -2.78 20.74
N PRO A 53 9.36 -2.11 20.19
CA PRO A 53 9.17 -1.15 19.11
C PRO A 53 8.70 -1.75 17.79
N ILE A 54 8.78 -3.08 17.58
CA ILE A 54 8.45 -3.73 16.30
C ILE A 54 6.99 -3.50 15.92
N ILE A 55 6.09 -3.60 16.91
CA ILE A 55 4.66 -3.40 16.71
C ILE A 55 4.41 -1.97 16.24
N TYR A 56 5.09 -1.00 16.87
CA TYR A 56 4.95 0.40 16.51
C TYR A 56 5.41 0.68 15.08
N VAL A 57 6.64 0.26 14.72
CA VAL A 57 7.23 0.58 13.41
C VAL A 57 6.63 -0.23 12.25
N SER A 58 5.97 -1.36 12.55
CA SER A 58 5.29 -2.17 11.53
C SER A 58 4.23 -1.37 10.75
N VAL A 59 3.54 -0.44 11.42
CA VAL A 59 2.51 0.39 10.82
C VAL A 59 3.10 1.39 9.81
N PRO A 60 4.07 2.26 10.16
CA PRO A 60 4.81 3.05 9.17
C PRO A 60 5.39 2.24 8.01
N ILE A 61 6.04 1.11 8.29
CA ILE A 61 6.65 0.26 7.26
C ILE A 61 5.61 -0.25 6.27
N SER A 62 4.41 -0.59 6.74
CA SER A 62 3.33 -1.09 5.89
C SER A 62 2.94 -0.09 4.78
N PHE A 63 3.10 1.22 5.03
CA PHE A 63 2.83 2.27 4.05
C PHE A 63 3.89 2.41 2.95
N PHE A 64 5.11 1.87 3.11
CA PHE A 64 6.19 2.02 2.12
C PHE A 64 5.72 1.60 0.72
N SER A 65 4.98 0.50 0.66
CA SER A 65 4.51 -0.09 -0.60
C SER A 65 3.44 0.74 -1.31
N ILE A 66 2.57 1.46 -0.58
CA ILE A 66 1.50 2.25 -1.19
C ILE A 66 1.98 3.66 -1.55
N ILE A 67 2.81 4.29 -0.70
CA ILE A 67 3.46 5.56 -1.03
C ILE A 67 4.29 5.38 -2.30
N PHE A 68 5.11 4.32 -2.38
CA PHE A 68 5.87 4.00 -3.59
C PHE A 68 4.98 3.67 -4.80
N ALA A 69 3.84 3.02 -4.59
CA ALA A 69 2.96 2.62 -5.68
C ALA A 69 2.37 3.81 -6.44
N PHE A 70 2.06 4.87 -5.70
CA PHE A 70 1.41 6.07 -6.22
C PHE A 70 2.37 7.23 -6.45
N ASN A 71 3.57 7.19 -5.88
CA ASN A 71 4.59 8.23 -6.02
C ASN A 71 5.97 7.62 -6.36
N PRO A 72 6.08 6.86 -7.48
CA PRO A 72 7.32 6.17 -7.84
C PRO A 72 8.49 7.09 -8.17
N GLU A 73 8.26 8.39 -8.37
CA GLU A 73 9.25 9.44 -8.61
C GLU A 73 9.99 9.88 -7.34
N LEU A 74 9.34 9.85 -6.17
CA LEU A 74 9.95 10.24 -4.89
C LEU A 74 11.21 9.44 -4.56
N SER A 75 12.18 10.08 -3.93
CA SER A 75 13.38 9.40 -3.41
C SER A 75 13.02 8.40 -2.31
N THR A 76 13.90 7.43 -2.05
CA THR A 76 13.70 6.43 -0.99
C THR A 76 13.48 7.09 0.38
N SER A 77 14.23 8.16 0.69
CA SER A 77 14.09 8.89 1.96
C SER A 77 12.76 9.63 2.08
N GLU A 78 12.27 10.22 0.98
CA GLU A 78 10.96 10.88 0.97
C GLU A 78 9.83 9.88 1.17
N ILE A 79 9.91 8.71 0.53
CA ILE A 79 8.93 7.63 0.71
C ILE A 79 8.91 7.15 2.16
N ILE A 80 10.09 6.91 2.76
CA ILE A 80 10.20 6.50 4.16
C ILE A 80 9.58 7.57 5.06
N LYS A 81 9.97 8.84 4.88
CA LYS A 81 9.46 9.95 5.70
C LYS A 81 7.94 10.07 5.59
N ALA A 82 7.39 10.11 4.38
CA ALA A 82 5.94 10.17 4.16
C ALA A 82 5.20 8.99 4.78
N SER A 83 5.80 7.79 4.74
CA SER A 83 5.23 6.60 5.36
C SER A 83 5.21 6.68 6.89
N PHE A 84 6.26 7.24 7.51
CA PHE A 84 6.30 7.50 8.95
C PHE A 84 5.34 8.61 9.36
N ASP A 85 5.25 9.70 8.60
CA ASP A 85 4.32 10.80 8.89
C ASP A 85 2.86 10.30 8.83
N LEU A 86 2.49 9.57 7.79
CA LEU A 86 1.15 8.98 7.64
C LEU A 86 0.90 7.89 8.70
N GLY A 87 1.83 6.96 8.86
CA GLY A 87 1.74 5.84 9.79
C GLY A 87 1.63 6.29 11.24
N ASN A 88 2.35 7.34 11.66
CA ASN A 88 2.23 7.91 13.00
C ASN A 88 0.90 8.65 13.17
N LYS A 89 0.48 9.45 12.18
CA LYS A 89 -0.77 10.23 12.25
C LYS A 89 -2.01 9.34 12.32
N LYS A 90 -1.99 8.19 11.65
CA LYS A 90 -3.12 7.25 11.55
C LYS A 90 -2.80 5.90 12.18
N TRP A 91 -1.93 5.88 13.19
CA TRP A 91 -1.40 4.64 13.75
C TRP A 91 -2.49 3.68 14.23
N LEU A 92 -3.36 4.15 15.15
CA LEU A 92 -4.39 3.32 15.77
C LEU A 92 -5.40 2.76 14.75
N ILE A 93 -5.86 3.61 13.82
CA ILE A 93 -6.85 3.19 12.83
C ILE A 93 -6.23 2.21 11.82
N THR A 94 -4.98 2.45 11.41
CA THR A 94 -4.26 1.53 10.52
C THR A 94 -4.06 0.19 11.19
N PHE A 95 -3.55 0.19 12.42
CA PHE A 95 -3.31 -1.03 13.19
C PHE A 95 -4.60 -1.83 13.40
N GLY A 96 -5.66 -1.19 13.88
CA GLY A 96 -6.95 -1.82 14.14
C GLY A 96 -7.59 -2.42 12.88
N LEU A 97 -7.67 -1.64 11.80
CA LEU A 97 -8.26 -2.13 10.54
C LEU A 97 -7.42 -3.25 9.90
N THR A 98 -6.09 -3.18 10.01
CA THR A 98 -5.21 -4.24 9.49
C THR A 98 -5.40 -5.53 10.26
N ILE A 99 -5.57 -5.48 11.59
CA ILE A 99 -5.89 -6.67 12.41
C ILE A 99 -7.24 -7.26 12.01
N VAL A 100 -8.28 -6.42 11.91
CA VAL A 100 -9.61 -6.89 11.49
C VAL A 100 -9.55 -7.54 10.11
N ALA A 101 -8.83 -6.91 9.16
CA ALA A 101 -8.65 -7.48 7.83
C ALA A 101 -7.86 -8.80 7.85
N ALA A 102 -6.82 -8.92 8.67
CA ALA A 102 -6.06 -10.16 8.83
C ALA A 102 -6.92 -11.30 9.39
N ILE A 103 -7.69 -11.05 10.44
CA ILE A 103 -8.60 -12.05 11.03
C ILE A 103 -9.64 -12.52 10.01
N LEU A 104 -10.25 -11.59 9.27
CA LEU A 104 -11.22 -11.93 8.22
C LEU A 104 -10.58 -12.75 7.10
N ALA A 105 -9.38 -12.36 6.66
CA ALA A 105 -8.62 -13.09 5.64
C ALA A 105 -8.29 -14.52 6.08
N GLU A 106 -7.88 -14.70 7.33
CA GLU A 106 -7.57 -16.02 7.89
C GLU A 106 -8.83 -16.89 8.03
N ILE A 107 -9.92 -16.37 8.57
CA ILE A 107 -11.18 -17.12 8.71
C ILE A 107 -11.68 -17.61 7.35
N VAL A 108 -11.79 -16.69 6.37
CA VAL A 108 -12.25 -17.05 5.02
C VAL A 108 -11.25 -17.96 4.33
N GLY A 109 -9.95 -17.74 4.54
CA GLY A 109 -8.89 -18.57 3.97
C GLY A 109 -8.90 -20.01 4.49
N LEU A 110 -9.15 -20.19 5.79
CA LEU A 110 -9.30 -21.49 6.44
C LEU A 110 -10.55 -22.23 5.92
N LEU A 111 -11.68 -21.52 5.79
CA LEU A 111 -12.92 -22.08 5.24
C LEU A 111 -12.75 -22.57 3.79
N MET A 112 -11.87 -21.94 3.03
CA MET A 112 -11.51 -22.35 1.67
C MET A 112 -10.32 -23.35 1.65
N CYS A 113 -10.33 -24.33 2.56
CA CYS A 113 -9.38 -25.45 2.61
C CYS A 113 -7.89 -25.06 2.68
N LEU A 114 -7.54 -24.05 3.49
CA LEU A 114 -6.17 -23.51 3.68
C LEU A 114 -5.56 -22.83 2.45
N ILE A 115 -5.79 -23.34 1.24
CA ILE A 115 -5.35 -22.69 0.00
C ILE A 115 -5.97 -21.31 -0.17
N GLY A 116 -7.15 -21.12 0.42
CA GLY A 116 -7.79 -19.83 0.51
C GLY A 116 -6.98 -18.75 1.22
N ILE A 117 -6.09 -19.10 2.16
CA ILE A 117 -5.24 -18.11 2.85
C ILE A 117 -4.36 -17.36 1.84
N LEU A 118 -3.85 -18.06 0.83
CA LEU A 118 -3.05 -17.44 -0.24
C LEU A 118 -3.90 -16.49 -1.09
N VAL A 119 -5.16 -16.87 -1.34
CA VAL A 119 -6.12 -16.07 -2.11
C VAL A 119 -6.54 -14.82 -1.33
N THR A 120 -6.79 -14.94 -0.02
CA THR A 120 -7.26 -13.86 0.84
C THR A 120 -6.13 -12.98 1.39
N ALA A 121 -4.87 -13.37 1.27
CA ALA A 121 -3.72 -12.61 1.78
C ALA A 121 -3.70 -11.15 1.31
N SER A 122 -4.15 -10.87 0.08
CA SER A 122 -4.20 -9.51 -0.46
C SER A 122 -5.21 -8.60 0.24
N PHE A 123 -6.22 -9.17 0.92
CA PHE A 123 -7.26 -8.44 1.64
C PHE A 123 -6.69 -7.57 2.76
N VAL A 124 -5.59 -8.01 3.39
CA VAL A 124 -4.90 -7.30 4.47
C VAL A 124 -4.36 -5.93 4.02
N TYR A 125 -4.18 -5.71 2.71
CA TYR A 125 -3.70 -4.45 2.17
C TYR A 125 -4.81 -3.43 1.87
N LEU A 126 -6.08 -3.84 1.82
CA LEU A 126 -7.19 -2.92 1.54
C LEU A 126 -7.32 -1.78 2.55
N PRO A 127 -7.16 -1.98 3.88
CA PRO A 127 -7.15 -0.88 4.84
C PRO A 127 -6.16 0.22 4.48
N LEU A 128 -4.94 -0.14 4.07
CA LEU A 128 -3.93 0.85 3.66
C LEU A 128 -4.38 1.65 2.44
N TYR A 129 -5.01 0.99 1.48
CA TYR A 129 -5.55 1.65 0.29
C TYR A 129 -6.58 2.72 0.65
N PHE A 130 -7.58 2.36 1.46
CA PHE A 130 -8.61 3.30 1.87
C PHE A 130 -8.06 4.44 2.74
N ILE A 131 -7.17 4.14 3.68
CA ILE A 131 -6.53 5.17 4.51
C ILE A 131 -5.71 6.13 3.65
N TYR A 132 -4.93 5.62 2.69
CA TYR A 132 -4.19 6.49 1.77
C TYR A 132 -5.14 7.35 0.94
N LYS A 133 -6.18 6.74 0.35
CA LYS A 133 -7.18 7.44 -0.46
C LYS A 133 -7.84 8.58 0.32
N GLU A 134 -8.26 8.32 1.56
CA GLU A 134 -8.97 9.30 2.39
C GLU A 134 -8.06 10.39 2.96
N VAL A 135 -6.79 10.08 3.23
CA VAL A 135 -5.87 11.00 3.92
C VAL A 135 -4.98 11.79 2.98
N VAL A 136 -4.50 11.16 1.91
CA VAL A 136 -3.59 11.77 0.93
C VAL A 136 -4.34 12.21 -0.32
N GLY A 137 -5.42 11.50 -0.67
CA GLY A 137 -6.09 11.68 -1.95
C GLY A 137 -5.44 10.81 -3.04
N ILE A 138 -6.26 10.39 -4.00
CA ILE A 138 -5.82 9.76 -5.23
C ILE A 138 -6.45 10.59 -6.34
N ASP A 139 -5.64 11.29 -7.14
CA ASP A 139 -6.16 12.16 -8.20
C ASP A 139 -7.15 11.40 -9.09
N ASP A 140 -8.40 11.88 -9.06
CA ASP A 140 -9.51 11.47 -9.90
C ASP A 140 -9.30 12.13 -11.28
N GLU A 141 -8.44 11.55 -12.11
CA GLU A 141 -8.29 11.99 -13.51
C GLU A 141 -9.62 11.92 -14.31
N ASN A 142 -10.66 11.30 -13.74
CA ASN A 142 -11.99 11.17 -14.32
C ASN A 142 -12.81 12.47 -14.30
N GLU A 143 -12.62 13.38 -13.33
CA GLU A 143 -13.40 14.63 -13.29
C GLU A 143 -12.96 15.59 -14.40
N LEU A 144 -11.65 15.68 -14.68
CA LEU A 144 -11.11 16.53 -15.76
C LEU A 144 -11.45 16.00 -17.17
N ASN A 145 -11.54 14.68 -17.33
CA ASN A 145 -11.91 14.06 -18.61
C ASN A 145 -13.42 14.14 -18.90
N GLN A 146 -14.27 14.40 -17.90
CA GLN A 146 -15.71 14.64 -18.12
C GLN A 146 -16.01 16.10 -18.47
N ILE A 147 -15.21 17.06 -17.98
CA ILE A 147 -15.37 18.48 -18.32
C ILE A 147 -14.97 18.70 -19.80
N GLY A 148 -13.85 18.14 -20.25
CA GLY A 148 -13.40 18.29 -21.65
C GLY A 148 -14.24 17.57 -22.72
N LYS A 149 -15.25 16.79 -22.32
CA LYS A 149 -16.12 16.03 -23.24
C LYS A 149 -17.48 16.71 -23.50
N ASN A 150 -17.85 17.71 -22.70
CA ASN A 150 -19.09 18.48 -22.86
C ASN A 150 -18.93 19.77 -23.67
N ASP A 151 -17.72 20.06 -24.15
CA ASP A 151 -17.39 21.29 -24.88
C ASP A 151 -17.25 21.05 -26.40
N GLY A 152 -17.72 19.89 -26.86
CA GLY A 152 -17.50 19.37 -28.22
C GLY A 152 -18.77 19.02 -28.97
N PHE A 153 -19.79 19.88 -28.97
CA PHE A 153 -20.65 20.22 -30.12
C PHE A 153 -21.62 21.36 -29.76
#